data_AF-A0A7Y2CQJ0-F1
#
_entry.id   AF-A0A7Y2CQJ0-F1
#
_cell.length_a   1.000
_cell.length_b   1.000
_cell.length_c   1.000
_cell.angle_alpha   90.00
_cell.angle_beta   90.00
_cell.angle_gamma   90.00
#
_symmetry.space_group_name_H-M   'P 1'
#
loop_
_entity.id
_entity.type
_entity.pdbx_description
1 polymer ?
#
loop_
_entity_poly.entity_id
_entity_poly.type
_entity_poly.pdbx_seq_one_letter_code
_entity_poly.pdbx_strand_id
1 'polypeptide(L)'
;MQKALSRTVYVAALLVLVLPRPASCQSVVLQDDDDRKARIAENLKYRFPQLRESVVTVAELGASSSPGFDEGVVVIDGRNQMRFLTTSDDARLYLLAADPIDASLSMQDIAVELQREKDVEAKEARERHRALLAESEGMPSRGPTDAPVTIIEYSDFECPFCARVYGTVESVLEKYPEQVRLVYRHFPLSRHPWAEPAAIAAVCAAQQSGEAFWRLYDGYFTNQATVSKDNYAEKGREWISPAGIDVDAWSECAIDTSSDAYQAARQRVLADAESGSRNGVTGTPAFFVNGQFLSGNQPLSAFDEAIAAALADSK
;
A
#
# COMPACT_ATOMS: atom_id res chain seq x y z
N MET A 1 -12.30 -56.42 29.01
CA MET A 1 -11.39 -56.32 27.85
C MET A 1 -11.19 -54.83 27.55
N GLN A 2 -10.08 -54.24 28.02
CA GLN A 2 -9.70 -52.86 27.71
C GLN A 2 -8.28 -52.95 27.14
N LYS A 3 -8.17 -52.82 25.82
CA LYS A 3 -6.90 -52.89 25.10
C LYS A 3 -6.18 -51.54 25.23
N ALA A 4 -4.88 -51.65 25.50
CA ALA A 4 -3.91 -50.57 25.59
C ALA A 4 -3.75 -49.79 24.26
N LEU A 5 -3.49 -48.49 24.40
CA LEU A 5 -2.76 -47.62 23.46
C LEU A 5 -1.85 -46.75 24.34
N SER A 6 -0.63 -47.21 24.64
CA SER A 6 0.62 -46.90 23.94
C SER A 6 1.07 -45.44 24.10
N ARG A 7 2.11 -45.26 24.93
CA ARG A 7 3.02 -44.09 24.94
C ARG A 7 3.58 -43.85 23.53
N THR A 8 3.62 -42.61 23.05
CA THR A 8 4.72 -42.03 22.24
C THR A 8 4.59 -40.49 22.23
N VAL A 9 5.76 -39.86 22.30
CA VAL A 9 6.14 -38.47 22.60
C VAL A 9 5.99 -37.54 21.39
N TYR A 10 5.71 -36.24 21.60
CA TYR A 10 6.33 -35.15 20.81
C TYR A 10 6.65 -33.93 21.70
N VAL A 11 7.92 -33.86 22.11
CA VAL A 11 8.83 -32.71 21.99
C VAL A 11 8.24 -31.31 22.19
N ALA A 12 8.76 -30.62 23.22
CA ALA A 12 8.71 -29.18 23.37
C ALA A 12 9.17 -28.50 22.06
N ALA A 13 8.21 -27.97 21.31
CA ALA A 13 8.46 -27.06 20.20
C ALA A 13 7.51 -25.90 20.39
N LEU A 14 8.10 -24.72 20.60
CA LEU A 14 7.43 -23.43 20.54
C LEU A 14 6.64 -23.37 19.22
N LEU A 15 5.33 -23.53 19.27
CA LEU A 15 4.47 -23.41 18.10
C LEU A 15 4.04 -21.95 17.97
N VAL A 16 4.97 -21.07 17.54
CA VAL A 16 4.62 -19.70 17.14
C VAL A 16 3.85 -19.78 15.83
N LEU A 17 2.55 -20.03 15.92
CA LEU A 17 1.66 -19.85 14.80
C LEU A 17 1.42 -18.35 14.65
N VAL A 18 2.18 -17.70 13.78
CA VAL A 18 1.83 -16.36 13.28
C VAL A 18 0.63 -16.56 12.36
N LEU A 19 -0.55 -16.16 12.84
CA LEU A 19 -1.78 -16.38 12.11
C LEU A 19 -2.23 -15.08 11.42
N PRO A 20 -1.93 -14.90 10.12
CA PRO A 20 -2.36 -13.71 9.38
C PRO A 20 -3.89 -13.67 9.25
N ARG A 21 -4.45 -12.46 9.25
CA ARG A 21 -5.89 -12.21 9.14
C ARG A 21 -6.54 -12.99 7.97
N PRO A 22 -7.66 -13.71 8.16
CA PRO A 22 -8.39 -14.32 7.06
C PRO A 22 -9.00 -13.23 6.17
N ALA A 23 -8.91 -13.39 4.84
CA ALA A 23 -9.44 -12.43 3.87
C ALA A 23 -10.97 -12.21 3.97
N SER A 24 -11.71 -13.14 4.57
CA SER A 24 -13.15 -13.04 4.80
C SER A 24 -13.53 -12.17 6.01
N CYS A 25 -12.56 -11.77 6.83
CA CYS A 25 -12.80 -11.01 8.05
C CYS A 25 -12.81 -9.51 7.69
N GLN A 26 -13.98 -8.99 7.30
CA GLN A 26 -14.20 -7.57 6.99
C GLN A 26 -13.61 -6.66 8.09
N SER A 27 -13.14 -5.47 7.69
CA SER A 27 -12.64 -4.42 8.57
C SER A 27 -13.76 -3.84 9.44
N VAL A 28 -14.18 -4.59 10.46
CA VAL A 28 -15.05 -4.08 11.52
C VAL A 28 -14.17 -3.22 12.43
N VAL A 29 -14.50 -1.94 12.51
CA VAL A 29 -13.96 -1.01 13.52
C VAL A 29 -14.41 -1.54 14.88
N LEU A 30 -13.46 -1.96 15.69
CA LEU A 30 -13.72 -2.47 17.04
C LEU A 30 -14.01 -1.28 17.95
N GLN A 31 -15.14 -1.32 18.66
CA GLN A 31 -15.52 -0.22 19.54
C GLN A 31 -15.17 -0.49 21.01
N ASP A 32 -14.92 -1.74 21.39
CA ASP A 32 -14.48 -2.14 22.74
C ASP A 32 -13.72 -3.49 22.79
N ASP A 33 -13.26 -3.87 24.00
CA ASP A 33 -12.52 -5.12 24.23
C ASP A 33 -13.39 -6.38 24.08
N ASP A 34 -14.71 -6.30 24.17
CA ASP A 34 -15.59 -7.46 24.05
C ASP A 34 -15.74 -7.86 22.58
N ASP A 35 -15.83 -6.89 21.66
CA ASP A 35 -15.74 -7.12 20.21
C ASP A 35 -14.41 -7.80 19.84
N ARG A 36 -13.31 -7.37 20.45
CA ARG A 36 -11.96 -7.95 20.23
C ARG A 36 -11.89 -9.40 20.67
N LYS A 37 -12.35 -9.69 21.89
CA LYS A 37 -12.40 -11.04 22.46
C LYS A 37 -13.23 -11.99 21.59
N ALA A 38 -14.41 -11.54 21.15
CA ALA A 38 -15.28 -12.33 20.28
C ALA A 38 -14.61 -12.68 18.95
N ARG A 39 -13.95 -11.70 18.34
CA ARG A 39 -13.22 -11.88 17.07
C ARG A 39 -12.03 -12.83 17.19
N ILE A 40 -11.27 -12.74 18.27
CA ILE A 40 -10.15 -13.66 18.54
C ILE A 40 -10.68 -15.11 18.67
N ALA A 41 -11.77 -15.30 19.40
CA ALA A 41 -12.42 -16.61 19.53
C ALA A 41 -12.93 -17.16 18.18
N GLU A 42 -13.57 -16.32 17.36
CA GLU A 42 -14.05 -16.71 16.03
C GLU A 42 -12.89 -17.10 15.09
N ASN A 43 -11.81 -16.31 15.08
CA ASN A 43 -10.61 -16.60 14.30
C ASN A 43 -9.98 -17.94 14.69
N LEU A 44 -9.98 -18.30 15.97
CA LEU A 44 -9.52 -19.61 16.43
C LEU A 44 -10.40 -20.74 15.90
N LYS A 45 -11.72 -20.60 15.96
CA LYS A 45 -12.66 -21.60 15.42
C LYS A 45 -12.58 -21.75 13.90
N TYR A 46 -12.34 -20.66 13.18
CA TYR A 46 -12.17 -20.67 11.73
C TYR A 46 -10.92 -21.48 11.34
N ARG A 47 -9.81 -21.24 12.03
CA ARG A 47 -8.48 -21.81 11.71
C ARG A 47 -8.28 -23.23 12.25
N PHE A 48 -8.96 -23.57 13.34
CA PHE A 48 -8.92 -24.89 13.95
C PHE A 48 -10.33 -25.50 13.90
N PRO A 49 -10.71 -26.16 12.77
CA PRO A 49 -12.04 -26.71 12.59
C PRO A 49 -12.49 -27.67 13.70
N GLN A 50 -11.54 -28.30 14.41
CA GLN A 50 -11.82 -29.14 15.57
C GLN A 50 -12.44 -28.39 16.76
N LEU A 51 -12.32 -27.05 16.81
CA LEU A 51 -12.90 -26.21 17.86
C LEU A 51 -14.31 -25.70 17.53
N ARG A 52 -14.88 -26.05 16.37
CA ARG A 52 -16.20 -25.56 15.95
C ARG A 52 -17.32 -25.93 16.92
N GLU A 53 -17.27 -27.16 17.44
CA GLU A 53 -18.22 -27.70 18.40
C GLU A 53 -17.90 -27.32 19.86
N SER A 54 -16.74 -26.70 20.11
CA SER A 54 -16.33 -26.24 21.45
C SER A 54 -16.81 -24.81 21.72
N VAL A 55 -17.05 -24.50 23.00
CA VAL A 55 -17.25 -23.14 23.48
C VAL A 55 -15.87 -22.50 23.67
N VAL A 56 -15.49 -21.61 22.74
CA VAL A 56 -14.23 -20.85 22.80
C VAL A 56 -14.54 -19.43 23.21
N THR A 57 -13.94 -18.96 24.30
CA THR A 57 -14.04 -17.58 24.78
C THR A 57 -12.66 -17.04 25.15
N VAL A 58 -12.54 -15.71 25.23
CA VAL A 58 -11.36 -15.03 25.77
C VAL A 58 -11.74 -14.44 27.11
N ALA A 59 -11.16 -14.95 28.20
CA ALA A 59 -11.51 -14.54 29.57
C ALA A 59 -10.84 -13.21 29.97
N GLU A 60 -9.60 -13.03 29.58
CA GLU A 60 -8.79 -11.85 29.86
C GLU A 60 -8.22 -11.33 28.54
N LEU A 61 -8.25 -10.01 28.34
CA LEU A 61 -7.57 -9.31 27.25
C LEU A 61 -7.16 -7.94 27.78
N GLY A 62 -5.90 -7.57 27.63
CA GLY A 62 -5.40 -6.26 28.04
C GLY A 62 -3.95 -6.04 27.65
N ALA A 63 -3.44 -4.84 27.90
CA ALA A 63 -2.06 -4.48 27.59
C ALA A 63 -1.07 -5.46 28.25
N SER A 64 -0.15 -6.00 27.45
CA SER A 64 0.92 -6.82 27.97
C SER A 64 2.05 -5.95 28.54
N SER A 65 3.02 -6.59 29.19
CA SER A 65 4.27 -5.92 29.59
C SER A 65 5.16 -5.52 28.41
N SER A 66 4.86 -6.01 27.19
CA SER A 66 5.55 -5.63 25.96
C SER A 66 4.79 -4.52 25.21
N PRO A 67 5.45 -3.37 24.90
CA PRO A 67 4.84 -2.30 24.12
C PRO A 67 4.34 -2.80 22.76
N GLY A 68 3.10 -2.46 22.40
CA GLY A 68 2.47 -2.82 21.12
C GLY A 68 1.80 -4.21 21.09
N PHE A 69 1.76 -4.91 22.22
CA PHE A 69 1.09 -6.20 22.36
C PHE A 69 0.07 -6.19 23.48
N ASP A 70 -1.04 -6.86 23.23
CA ASP A 70 -2.02 -7.22 24.23
C ASP A 70 -1.90 -8.72 24.54
N GLU A 71 -2.10 -9.10 25.80
CA GLU A 71 -2.11 -10.48 26.26
C GLU A 71 -3.51 -10.91 26.67
N GLY A 72 -3.80 -12.21 26.51
CA GLY A 72 -5.07 -12.76 26.94
C GLY A 72 -5.05 -14.25 27.21
N VAL A 73 -6.20 -14.75 27.69
CA VAL A 73 -6.40 -16.15 28.05
C VAL A 73 -7.58 -16.73 27.26
N VAL A 74 -7.33 -17.79 26.50
CA VAL A 74 -8.38 -18.56 25.83
C VAL A 74 -8.91 -19.64 26.77
N VAL A 75 -10.23 -19.67 26.88
CA VAL A 75 -10.99 -20.69 27.58
C VAL A 75 -11.70 -21.55 26.54
N ILE A 76 -11.52 -22.86 26.63
CA ILE A 76 -12.18 -23.85 25.75
C ILE A 76 -12.97 -24.81 26.63
N ASP A 77 -14.28 -24.87 26.40
CA ASP A 77 -15.24 -25.71 27.13
C ASP A 77 -15.15 -25.51 28.66
N GLY A 78 -15.01 -24.25 29.07
CA GLY A 78 -14.94 -23.84 30.48
C GLY A 78 -13.61 -24.14 31.17
N ARG A 79 -12.57 -24.54 30.43
CA ARG A 79 -11.21 -24.76 30.96
C ARG A 79 -10.25 -23.73 30.39
N ASN A 80 -9.44 -23.12 31.25
CA ASN A 80 -8.32 -22.28 30.83
C ASN A 80 -7.31 -23.18 30.11
N GLN A 81 -7.11 -22.94 28.82
CA GLN A 81 -6.30 -23.84 28.01
C GLN A 81 -5.01 -23.18 27.51
N MET A 82 -5.01 -21.88 27.20
CA MET A 82 -3.86 -21.23 26.56
C MET A 82 -3.78 -19.74 26.88
N ARG A 83 -2.55 -19.22 27.04
CA ARG A 83 -2.28 -17.78 26.97
C ARG A 83 -1.96 -17.41 25.52
N PHE A 84 -2.19 -16.16 25.13
CA PHE A 84 -1.82 -15.67 23.82
C PHE A 84 -1.33 -14.22 23.89
N LEU A 85 -0.59 -13.82 22.87
CA LEU A 85 -0.28 -12.43 22.56
C LEU A 85 -0.95 -12.06 21.24
N THR A 86 -1.41 -10.83 21.13
CA THR A 86 -1.93 -10.26 19.89
C THR A 86 -1.33 -8.87 19.71
N THR A 87 -1.10 -8.48 18.46
CA THR A 87 -0.76 -7.08 18.17
C THR A 87 -1.94 -6.19 18.55
N SER A 88 -1.70 -4.94 18.96
CA SER A 88 -2.79 -4.03 19.37
C SER A 88 -3.81 -3.73 18.26
N ASP A 89 -3.49 -4.01 17.00
CA ASP A 89 -4.39 -3.93 15.84
C ASP A 89 -5.09 -5.27 15.51
N ASP A 90 -4.82 -6.32 16.29
CA ASP A 90 -5.20 -7.73 16.12
C ASP A 90 -4.87 -8.32 14.74
N ALA A 91 -3.92 -7.75 14.00
CA ALA A 91 -3.49 -8.31 12.73
C ALA A 91 -2.83 -9.68 12.88
N ARG A 92 -2.23 -9.95 14.05
CA ARG A 92 -1.46 -11.17 14.33
C ARG A 92 -1.80 -11.72 15.71
N LEU A 93 -2.13 -13.01 15.77
CA LEU A 93 -2.35 -13.76 17.00
C LEU A 93 -1.22 -14.78 17.19
N TYR A 94 -0.62 -14.81 18.37
CA TYR A 94 0.47 -15.68 18.78
C TYR A 94 -0.01 -16.57 19.94
N LEU A 95 -0.10 -17.89 19.74
CA LEU A 95 -0.54 -18.84 20.76
C LEU A 95 0.63 -19.31 21.64
N LEU A 96 0.50 -19.18 22.97
CA LEU A 96 1.46 -19.66 23.96
C LEU A 96 0.88 -20.92 24.63
N ALA A 97 1.47 -22.10 24.36
CA ALA A 97 1.00 -23.36 24.91
C ALA A 97 1.21 -23.45 26.44
N ALA A 98 0.29 -24.13 27.13
CA ALA A 98 0.24 -24.27 28.59
C ALA A 98 1.27 -25.29 29.12
N ASP A 99 2.47 -24.80 29.37
CA ASP A 99 3.36 -25.22 30.45
C ASP A 99 4.05 -23.93 30.96
N PRO A 100 4.81 -23.89 32.09
CA PRO A 100 5.44 -22.67 32.55
C PRO A 100 6.56 -22.27 31.58
N ILE A 101 6.17 -21.68 30.45
CA ILE A 101 7.04 -21.03 29.49
C ILE A 101 7.40 -19.70 30.15
N ASP A 102 8.70 -19.49 30.32
CA ASP A 102 9.24 -18.17 30.60
C ASP A 102 8.90 -17.27 29.41
N ALA A 103 7.78 -16.55 29.51
CA ALA A 103 7.27 -15.66 28.47
C ALA A 103 8.28 -14.54 28.12
N SER A 104 9.25 -14.25 29.00
CA SER A 104 10.27 -13.24 28.73
C SER A 104 11.24 -13.66 27.60
N LEU A 105 11.59 -14.94 27.54
CA LEU A 105 12.42 -15.50 26.45
C LEU A 105 11.64 -15.54 25.13
N SER A 106 10.34 -15.88 25.18
CA SER A 106 9.48 -15.88 24.00
C SER A 106 9.25 -14.47 23.42
N MET A 107 9.18 -13.43 24.25
CA MET A 107 8.97 -12.06 23.76
C MET A 107 10.23 -11.48 23.10
N GLN A 108 11.42 -11.83 23.61
CA GLN A 108 12.68 -11.46 22.96
C GLN A 108 12.82 -12.16 21.60
N ASP A 109 12.52 -13.46 21.52
CA ASP A 109 12.57 -14.20 20.26
C ASP A 109 11.52 -13.68 19.25
N ILE A 110 10.31 -13.33 19.69
CA ILE A 110 9.28 -12.71 18.83
C ILE A 110 9.72 -11.32 18.37
N ALA A 111 10.28 -10.51 19.25
CA ALA A 111 10.79 -9.18 18.89
C ALA A 111 11.95 -9.28 17.88
N VAL A 112 12.84 -10.26 18.05
CA VAL A 112 13.92 -10.56 17.10
C VAL A 112 13.36 -10.97 15.74
N GLU A 113 12.37 -11.85 15.68
CA GLU A 113 11.79 -12.28 14.42
C GLU A 113 11.01 -11.14 13.73
N LEU A 114 10.27 -10.33 14.49
CA LEU A 114 9.61 -9.13 13.96
C LEU A 114 10.59 -8.09 13.45
N GLN A 115 11.71 -7.90 14.16
CA GLN A 115 12.77 -7.03 13.69
C GLN A 115 13.40 -7.59 12.41
N ARG A 116 13.63 -8.90 12.34
CA ARG A 116 14.15 -9.58 11.15
C ARG A 116 13.20 -9.41 9.95
N GLU A 117 11.90 -9.55 10.15
CA GLU A 117 10.89 -9.29 9.12
C GLU A 117 10.94 -7.83 8.64
N LYS A 118 11.01 -6.87 9.56
CA LYS A 118 11.13 -5.44 9.23
C LYS A 118 12.42 -5.14 8.47
N ASP A 119 13.53 -5.77 8.84
CA ASP A 119 14.82 -5.60 8.15
C ASP A 119 14.76 -6.17 6.73
N VAL A 120 14.07 -7.29 6.53
CA VAL A 120 13.82 -7.86 5.19
C VAL A 120 12.94 -6.92 4.36
N GLU A 121 11.84 -6.43 4.93
CA GLU A 121 10.93 -5.50 4.24
C GLU A 121 11.64 -4.19 3.85
N ALA A 122 12.44 -3.63 4.76
CA ALA A 122 13.25 -2.44 4.50
C ALA A 122 14.29 -2.68 3.40
N LYS A 123 14.96 -3.84 3.41
CA LYS A 123 15.89 -4.22 2.36
C LYS A 123 15.20 -4.33 1.00
N GLU A 124 14.06 -5.00 0.93
CA GLU A 124 13.28 -5.11 -0.30
C GLU A 124 12.77 -3.75 -0.77
N ALA A 125 12.34 -2.87 0.14
CA ALA A 125 11.94 -1.51 -0.19
C ALA A 125 13.09 -0.73 -0.83
N ARG A 126 14.31 -0.81 -0.28
CA ARG A 126 15.51 -0.17 -0.85
C ARG A 126 15.86 -0.72 -2.24
N GLU A 127 15.74 -2.02 -2.45
CA GLU A 127 15.97 -2.65 -3.76
C GLU A 127 14.91 -2.21 -4.79
N ARG A 128 13.62 -2.21 -4.40
CA ARG A 128 12.52 -1.68 -5.22
C ARG A 128 12.73 -0.20 -5.55
N HIS A 129 13.11 0.61 -4.57
CA HIS A 129 13.37 2.02 -4.75
C HIS A 129 14.44 2.27 -5.80
N ARG A 130 15.57 1.56 -5.71
CA ARG A 130 16.65 1.66 -6.69
C ARG A 130 16.18 1.28 -8.09
N ALA A 131 15.44 0.18 -8.23
CA ALA A 131 14.92 -0.27 -9.51
C ALA A 131 13.93 0.74 -10.12
N LEU A 132 12.98 1.21 -9.32
CA LEU A 132 11.98 2.19 -9.75
C LEU A 132 12.61 3.55 -10.10
N LEU A 133 13.63 4.01 -9.36
CA LEU A 133 14.35 5.23 -9.68
C LEU A 133 15.09 5.13 -11.01
N ALA A 134 15.77 4.01 -11.27
CA ALA A 134 16.47 3.79 -12.53
C ALA A 134 15.52 3.83 -13.73
N GLU A 135 14.31 3.29 -13.59
CA GLU A 135 13.28 3.38 -14.62
C GLU A 135 12.62 4.77 -14.71
N SER A 136 12.83 5.67 -13.73
CA SER A 136 12.18 6.98 -13.64
C SER A 136 12.96 8.13 -14.26
N GLU A 137 14.10 7.84 -14.90
CA GLU A 137 14.89 8.85 -15.60
C GLU A 137 14.06 9.50 -16.72
N GLY A 138 14.09 10.83 -16.78
CA GLY A 138 13.31 11.62 -17.76
C GLY A 138 11.78 11.55 -17.57
N MET A 139 11.28 10.96 -16.48
CA MET A 139 9.86 11.05 -16.14
C MET A 139 9.48 12.45 -15.62
N PRO A 140 8.24 12.89 -15.85
CA PRO A 140 7.73 14.11 -15.23
C PRO A 140 7.90 14.06 -13.71
N SER A 141 8.54 15.09 -13.16
CA SER A 141 8.73 15.21 -11.71
C SER A 141 8.55 16.65 -11.21
N ARG A 142 8.14 16.76 -9.94
CA ARG A 142 7.93 17.99 -9.16
C ARG A 142 8.80 17.91 -7.90
N GLY A 143 9.37 19.04 -7.48
CA GLY A 143 10.29 19.11 -6.35
C GLY A 143 11.77 18.96 -6.74
N PRO A 144 12.70 19.06 -5.76
CA PRO A 144 14.15 19.06 -6.01
C PRO A 144 14.62 17.73 -6.62
N THR A 145 15.55 17.78 -7.57
CA THR A 145 16.07 16.57 -8.22
C THR A 145 16.91 15.70 -7.28
N ASP A 146 17.47 16.30 -6.24
CA ASP A 146 18.31 15.70 -5.19
C ASP A 146 17.57 15.48 -3.86
N ALA A 147 16.23 15.58 -3.87
CA ALA A 147 15.41 15.35 -2.69
C ALA A 147 15.69 13.94 -2.09
N PRO A 148 15.89 13.83 -0.77
CA PRO A 148 16.17 12.55 -0.10
C PRO A 148 15.00 11.54 -0.18
N VAL A 149 13.78 12.03 -0.40
CA VAL A 149 12.59 11.19 -0.56
C VAL A 149 12.01 11.36 -1.95
N THR A 150 11.83 10.26 -2.66
CA THR A 150 11.07 10.22 -3.91
C THR A 150 9.76 9.46 -3.70
N ILE A 151 8.67 10.09 -4.08
CA ILE A 151 7.34 9.49 -4.19
C ILE A 151 7.09 9.19 -5.66
N ILE A 152 6.87 7.93 -5.99
CA ILE A 152 6.44 7.51 -7.32
C ILE A 152 4.94 7.23 -7.28
N GLU A 153 4.17 8.06 -7.95
CA GLU A 153 2.71 7.92 -8.07
C GLU A 153 2.37 7.16 -9.35
N TYR A 154 1.67 6.03 -9.22
CA TYR A 154 0.96 5.35 -10.32
C TYR A 154 -0.51 5.74 -10.26
N SER A 155 -0.98 6.41 -11.31
CA SER A 155 -2.28 7.08 -11.26
C SER A 155 -2.96 7.16 -12.60
N ASP A 156 -4.24 7.51 -12.54
CA ASP A 156 -5.19 7.47 -13.62
C ASP A 156 -6.03 8.75 -13.55
N PHE A 157 -5.99 9.56 -14.61
CA PHE A 157 -6.63 10.87 -14.64
C PHE A 157 -8.16 10.81 -14.52
N GLU A 158 -8.81 9.69 -14.89
CA GLU A 158 -10.25 9.49 -14.77
C GLU A 158 -10.65 8.83 -13.44
N CYS A 159 -9.69 8.28 -12.69
CA CYS A 159 -10.00 7.61 -11.43
C CYS A 159 -10.47 8.59 -10.34
N PRO A 160 -11.68 8.42 -9.76
CA PRO A 160 -12.16 9.32 -8.71
C PRO A 160 -11.36 9.26 -7.41
N PHE A 161 -10.68 8.15 -7.12
CA PHE A 161 -9.78 8.07 -5.97
C PHE A 161 -8.48 8.83 -6.19
N CYS A 162 -8.00 8.90 -7.43
CA CYS A 162 -6.81 9.70 -7.79
C CYS A 162 -7.12 11.19 -7.67
N ALA A 163 -8.28 11.64 -8.17
CA ALA A 163 -8.72 13.03 -7.98
C ALA A 163 -8.88 13.41 -6.50
N ARG A 164 -9.31 12.47 -5.64
CA ARG A 164 -9.40 12.72 -4.18
C ARG A 164 -8.04 12.82 -3.50
N VAL A 165 -7.07 12.00 -3.90
CA VAL A 165 -5.73 12.01 -3.27
C VAL A 165 -4.86 13.14 -3.79
N TYR A 166 -5.16 13.72 -4.97
CA TYR A 166 -4.44 14.84 -5.56
C TYR A 166 -4.16 15.96 -4.53
N GLY A 167 -5.18 16.42 -3.79
CA GLY A 167 -5.01 17.45 -2.77
C GLY A 167 -4.11 17.03 -1.59
N THR A 168 -4.11 15.74 -1.24
CA THR A 168 -3.18 15.18 -0.25
C THR A 168 -1.74 15.22 -0.77
N VAL A 169 -1.52 14.83 -2.03
CA VAL A 169 -0.18 14.85 -2.65
C VAL A 169 0.35 16.28 -2.75
N GLU A 170 -0.48 17.24 -3.14
CA GLU A 170 -0.09 18.66 -3.13
C GLU A 170 0.25 19.14 -1.70
N SER A 171 -0.52 18.73 -0.69
CA SER A 171 -0.21 19.04 0.72
C SER A 171 1.13 18.43 1.17
N VAL A 172 1.50 17.25 0.65
CA VAL A 172 2.82 16.65 0.90
C VAL A 172 3.94 17.50 0.29
N LEU A 173 3.79 17.92 -0.96
CA LEU A 173 4.78 18.76 -1.64
C LEU A 173 4.95 20.13 -0.96
N GLU A 174 3.85 20.73 -0.51
CA GLU A 174 3.88 21.99 0.26
C GLU A 174 4.55 21.83 1.62
N LYS A 175 4.32 20.71 2.31
CA LYS A 175 4.88 20.42 3.64
C LYS A 175 6.36 20.05 3.60
N TYR A 176 6.82 19.42 2.51
CA TYR A 176 8.19 18.89 2.36
C TYR A 176 8.90 19.44 1.10
N PRO A 177 8.96 20.76 0.89
CA PRO A 177 9.36 21.36 -0.39
C PRO A 177 10.81 21.05 -0.79
N GLU A 178 11.71 20.90 0.19
CA GLU A 178 13.12 20.58 -0.03
C GLU A 178 13.44 19.08 0.12
N GLN A 179 12.47 18.30 0.61
CA GLN A 179 12.71 16.92 1.06
C GLN A 179 12.06 15.87 0.16
N VAL A 180 11.01 16.25 -0.58
CA VAL A 180 10.22 15.33 -1.40
C VAL A 180 10.27 15.72 -2.87
N ARG A 181 10.51 14.71 -3.70
CA ARG A 181 10.31 14.73 -5.15
C ARG A 181 9.15 13.82 -5.51
N LEU A 182 8.16 14.34 -6.24
CA LEU A 182 7.11 13.53 -6.86
C LEU A 182 7.54 13.14 -8.29
N VAL A 183 7.38 11.86 -8.63
CA VAL A 183 7.49 11.32 -9.99
C VAL A 183 6.14 10.73 -10.35
N TYR A 184 5.59 11.11 -11.50
CA TYR A 184 4.32 10.58 -11.97
C TYR A 184 4.51 9.46 -12.99
N ARG A 185 3.69 8.40 -12.88
CA ARG A 185 3.59 7.28 -13.81
C ARG A 185 2.15 6.99 -14.15
N HIS A 186 1.91 6.71 -15.44
CA HIS A 186 0.58 6.41 -15.92
C HIS A 186 0.17 4.97 -15.60
N PHE A 187 -1.06 4.79 -15.08
CA PHE A 187 -1.68 3.48 -14.89
C PHE A 187 -3.17 3.54 -15.27
N PRO A 188 -3.51 3.78 -16.55
CA PRO A 188 -4.90 3.90 -16.97
C PRO A 188 -5.63 2.55 -16.82
N LEU A 189 -6.78 2.57 -16.15
CA LEU A 189 -7.61 1.38 -15.98
C LEU A 189 -8.56 1.22 -17.16
N SER A 190 -8.71 -0.01 -17.68
CA SER A 190 -9.54 -0.28 -18.88
C SER A 190 -11.02 0.10 -18.74
N ARG A 191 -11.52 0.20 -17.50
CA ARG A 191 -12.88 0.64 -17.18
C ARG A 191 -13.06 2.17 -17.24
N HIS A 192 -11.97 2.92 -17.43
CA HIS A 192 -11.93 4.37 -17.50
C HIS A 192 -11.68 4.78 -18.98
N PRO A 193 -12.75 5.07 -19.75
CA PRO A 193 -12.69 5.27 -21.20
C PRO A 193 -11.81 6.44 -21.70
N TRP A 194 -11.49 7.42 -20.86
CA TRP A 194 -10.65 8.56 -21.22
C TRP A 194 -9.31 8.61 -20.46
N ALA A 195 -9.05 7.67 -19.55
CA ALA A 195 -7.77 7.56 -18.84
C ALA A 195 -6.56 7.37 -19.77
N GLU A 196 -6.60 6.38 -20.68
CA GLU A 196 -5.51 6.11 -21.62
C GLU A 196 -5.30 7.28 -22.61
N PRO A 197 -6.35 7.82 -23.27
CA PRO A 197 -6.21 9.02 -24.10
C PRO A 197 -5.61 10.23 -23.36
N ALA A 198 -6.05 10.52 -22.14
CA ALA A 198 -5.50 11.62 -21.35
C ALA A 198 -4.05 11.36 -20.92
N ALA A 199 -3.69 10.12 -20.61
CA ALA A 199 -2.31 9.72 -20.34
C ALA A 199 -1.40 9.95 -21.55
N ILE A 200 -1.85 9.57 -22.76
CA ILE A 200 -1.12 9.80 -24.01
C ILE A 200 -0.93 11.30 -24.24
N ALA A 201 -1.99 12.09 -24.07
CA ALA A 201 -1.92 13.54 -24.19
C ALA A 201 -0.91 14.17 -23.21
N ALA A 202 -0.82 13.65 -21.99
CA ALA A 202 0.16 14.07 -21.00
C ALA A 202 1.60 13.70 -21.40
N VAL A 203 1.83 12.48 -21.89
CA VAL A 203 3.14 12.06 -22.42
C VAL A 203 3.58 12.96 -23.58
N CYS A 204 2.68 13.26 -24.52
CA CYS A 204 2.97 14.17 -25.63
C CYS A 204 3.32 15.59 -25.15
N ALA A 205 2.66 16.08 -24.10
CA ALA A 205 3.00 17.37 -23.50
C ALA A 205 4.39 17.34 -22.84
N ALA A 206 4.69 16.26 -22.08
CA ALA A 206 5.98 16.08 -21.41
C ALA A 206 7.16 16.03 -22.37
N GLN A 207 6.98 15.53 -23.59
CA GLN A 207 8.01 15.51 -24.64
C GLN A 207 8.44 16.93 -25.07
N GLN A 208 7.55 17.92 -24.94
CA GLN A 208 7.84 19.31 -25.30
C GLN A 208 8.20 20.16 -24.08
N SER A 209 7.50 19.96 -22.95
CA SER A 209 7.68 20.76 -21.74
C SER A 209 7.17 20.05 -20.49
N GLY A 210 8.00 20.03 -19.44
CA GLY A 210 7.57 19.58 -18.12
C GLY A 210 6.44 20.42 -17.54
N GLU A 211 6.43 21.74 -17.82
CA GLU A 211 5.33 22.63 -17.40
C GLU A 211 4.01 22.24 -18.08
N ALA A 212 4.04 21.88 -19.36
CA ALA A 212 2.85 21.47 -20.10
C ALA A 212 2.26 20.15 -19.55
N PHE A 213 3.11 19.18 -19.19
CA PHE A 213 2.66 17.98 -18.49
C PHE A 213 1.93 18.32 -17.19
N TRP A 214 2.55 19.16 -16.37
CA TRP A 214 2.03 19.51 -15.05
C TRP A 214 0.73 20.32 -15.12
N ARG A 215 0.55 21.15 -16.15
CA ARG A 215 -0.73 21.80 -16.45
C ARG A 215 -1.85 20.80 -16.80
N LEU A 216 -1.53 19.72 -17.53
CA LEU A 216 -2.49 18.64 -17.77
C LEU A 216 -2.80 17.85 -16.51
N TYR A 217 -1.78 17.54 -15.70
CA TYR A 217 -1.94 16.86 -14.41
C TYR A 217 -2.92 17.63 -13.50
N ASP A 218 -2.66 18.92 -13.26
CA ASP A 218 -3.53 19.76 -12.44
C ASP A 218 -4.92 19.89 -13.07
N GLY A 219 -4.98 20.16 -14.39
CA GLY A 219 -6.22 20.35 -15.13
C GLY A 219 -7.15 19.15 -15.06
N TYR A 220 -6.65 17.95 -15.37
CA TYR A 220 -7.46 16.73 -15.34
C TYR A 220 -7.96 16.40 -13.93
N PHE A 221 -7.10 16.47 -12.90
CA PHE A 221 -7.51 16.12 -11.54
C PHE A 221 -8.48 17.13 -10.93
N THR A 222 -8.30 18.43 -11.20
CA THR A 222 -9.20 19.47 -10.66
C THR A 222 -10.53 19.56 -11.40
N ASN A 223 -10.62 19.08 -12.65
CA ASN A 223 -11.82 19.23 -13.51
C ASN A 223 -12.46 17.91 -13.95
N GLN A 224 -12.14 16.79 -13.30
CA GLN A 224 -12.58 15.44 -13.69
C GLN A 224 -14.09 15.33 -14.00
N ALA A 225 -14.95 16.03 -13.24
CA ALA A 225 -16.39 16.02 -13.44
C ALA A 225 -16.87 16.61 -14.78
N THR A 226 -16.02 17.38 -15.46
CA THR A 226 -16.32 18.02 -16.75
C THR A 226 -15.55 17.40 -17.91
N VAL A 227 -14.56 16.54 -17.62
CA VAL A 227 -13.73 15.86 -18.61
C VAL A 227 -14.43 14.57 -19.03
N SER A 228 -14.38 14.29 -20.33
CA SER A 228 -14.90 13.09 -20.94
C SER A 228 -13.99 12.64 -22.08
N LYS A 229 -14.28 11.45 -22.61
CA LYS A 229 -13.59 10.92 -23.80
C LYS A 229 -13.68 11.85 -25.01
N ASP A 230 -14.73 12.64 -25.11
CA ASP A 230 -14.97 13.49 -26.28
C ASP A 230 -14.29 14.86 -26.16
N ASN A 231 -13.92 15.30 -24.95
CA ASN A 231 -13.39 16.66 -24.72
C ASN A 231 -12.05 16.73 -23.98
N TYR A 232 -11.44 15.59 -23.58
CA TYR A 232 -10.16 15.60 -22.85
C TYR A 232 -9.07 16.39 -23.59
N ALA A 233 -8.98 16.23 -24.91
CA ALA A 233 -7.97 16.91 -25.72
C ALA A 233 -8.27 18.40 -25.93
N GLU A 234 -9.55 18.77 -26.06
CA GLU A 234 -9.97 20.18 -26.15
C GLU A 234 -9.59 20.92 -24.86
N LYS A 235 -10.00 20.39 -23.71
CA LYS A 235 -9.65 20.94 -22.38
C LYS A 235 -8.14 20.93 -22.14
N GLY A 236 -7.47 19.84 -22.53
CA GLY A 236 -6.03 19.73 -22.44
C GLY A 236 -5.31 20.84 -23.20
N ARG A 237 -5.77 21.15 -24.42
CA ARG A 237 -5.25 22.25 -25.23
C ARG A 237 -5.36 23.60 -24.51
N GLU A 238 -6.49 23.87 -23.87
CA GLU A 238 -6.71 25.12 -23.11
C GLU A 238 -5.68 25.27 -21.99
N TRP A 239 -5.40 24.20 -21.24
CA TRP A 239 -4.48 24.25 -20.10
C TRP A 239 -3.01 24.39 -20.49
N ILE A 240 -2.58 23.78 -21.60
CA ILE A 240 -1.18 23.76 -22.03
C ILE A 240 -0.80 24.92 -22.95
N SER A 241 -1.78 25.61 -23.58
CA SER A 241 -1.51 26.74 -24.48
C SER A 241 -0.57 27.81 -23.89
N PRO A 242 -0.64 28.15 -22.58
CA PRO A 242 0.29 29.11 -21.99
C PRO A 242 1.73 28.61 -21.79
N ALA A 243 2.00 27.31 -21.97
CA ALA A 243 3.30 26.69 -21.71
C ALA A 243 4.32 26.84 -22.86
N GLY A 244 3.96 27.58 -23.92
CA GLY A 244 4.85 27.86 -25.05
C GLY A 244 5.20 26.65 -25.92
N ILE A 245 4.34 25.62 -25.94
CA ILE A 245 4.52 24.42 -26.75
C ILE A 245 3.99 24.59 -28.19
N ASP A 246 4.41 23.71 -29.09
CA ASP A 246 3.78 23.52 -30.39
C ASP A 246 2.49 22.71 -30.20
N VAL A 247 1.36 23.42 -30.20
CA VAL A 247 0.04 22.85 -29.97
C VAL A 247 -0.40 21.94 -31.13
N ASP A 248 0.05 22.20 -32.35
CA ASP A 248 -0.31 21.37 -33.51
C ASP A 248 0.45 20.05 -33.47
N ALA A 249 1.76 20.09 -33.19
CA ALA A 249 2.56 18.89 -32.96
C ALA A 249 2.06 18.08 -31.75
N TRP A 250 1.64 18.76 -30.68
CA TRP A 250 0.99 18.10 -29.54
C TRP A 250 -0.31 17.43 -29.95
N SER A 251 -1.14 18.07 -30.77
CA SER A 251 -2.42 17.53 -31.22
C SER A 251 -2.25 16.30 -32.09
N GLU A 252 -1.26 16.31 -33.00
CA GLU A 252 -0.90 15.14 -33.81
C GLU A 252 -0.51 13.97 -32.90
N CYS A 253 0.40 14.19 -31.94
CA CYS A 253 0.81 13.16 -30.99
C CYS A 253 -0.33 12.68 -30.07
N ALA A 254 -1.18 13.58 -29.58
CA ALA A 254 -2.17 13.27 -28.55
C ALA A 254 -3.46 12.67 -29.11
N ILE A 255 -3.80 12.95 -30.38
CA ILE A 255 -5.12 12.68 -30.95
C ILE A 255 -5.04 11.80 -32.21
N ASP A 256 -4.05 12.01 -33.08
CA ASP A 256 -3.94 11.23 -34.30
C ASP A 256 -3.40 9.83 -34.01
N THR A 257 -4.32 8.88 -33.82
CA THR A 257 -4.02 7.47 -33.55
C THR A 257 -3.19 6.79 -34.65
N SER A 258 -3.10 7.38 -35.84
CA SER A 258 -2.30 6.85 -36.95
C SER A 258 -0.87 7.39 -36.97
N SER A 259 -0.58 8.44 -36.20
CA SER A 259 0.76 9.04 -36.14
C SER A 259 1.75 8.17 -35.35
N ASP A 260 3.01 8.17 -35.79
CA ASP A 260 4.09 7.49 -35.08
C ASP A 260 4.30 8.08 -33.67
N ALA A 261 4.07 9.40 -33.52
CA ALA A 261 4.18 10.10 -32.24
C ALA A 261 3.14 9.59 -31.23
N TYR A 262 1.89 9.40 -31.65
CA TYR A 262 0.84 8.81 -30.81
C TYR A 262 1.21 7.38 -30.39
N GLN A 263 1.68 6.55 -31.34
CA GLN A 263 2.04 5.17 -31.02
C GLN A 263 3.21 5.12 -30.03
N ALA A 264 4.21 5.96 -30.19
CA ALA A 264 5.33 6.06 -29.24
C ALA A 264 4.87 6.51 -27.84
N ALA A 265 4.00 7.54 -27.76
CA ALA A 265 3.44 8.00 -26.49
C ALA A 265 2.59 6.92 -25.80
N ARG A 266 1.78 6.19 -26.58
CA ARG A 266 1.00 5.05 -26.10
C ARG A 266 1.89 3.93 -25.55
N GLN A 267 2.99 3.58 -26.24
CA GLN A 267 3.92 2.59 -25.72
C GLN A 267 4.55 3.02 -24.39
N ARG A 268 4.84 4.33 -24.22
CA ARG A 268 5.31 4.84 -22.94
C ARG A 268 4.27 4.67 -21.82
N VAL A 269 3.01 5.01 -22.09
CA VAL A 269 1.90 4.80 -21.13
C VAL A 269 1.78 3.31 -20.74
N LEU A 270 1.87 2.39 -21.70
CA LEU A 270 1.82 0.96 -21.43
C LEU A 270 3.04 0.47 -20.63
N ALA A 271 4.23 1.00 -20.91
CA ALA A 271 5.45 0.65 -20.17
C ALA A 271 5.39 1.09 -18.71
N ASP A 272 4.82 2.27 -18.44
CA ASP A 272 4.55 2.72 -17.07
C ASP A 272 3.58 1.75 -16.37
N ALA A 273 2.47 1.38 -17.01
CA ALA A 273 1.47 0.47 -16.44
C ALA A 273 2.03 -0.94 -16.19
N GLU A 274 2.88 -1.44 -17.11
CA GLU A 274 3.58 -2.71 -16.95
C GLU A 274 4.54 -2.65 -15.75
N SER A 275 5.33 -1.58 -15.62
CA SER A 275 6.22 -1.41 -14.47
C SER A 275 5.44 -1.39 -13.15
N GLY A 276 4.32 -0.69 -13.09
CA GLY A 276 3.43 -0.71 -11.93
C GLY A 276 2.98 -2.14 -11.61
N SER A 277 2.50 -2.88 -12.62
CA SER A 277 2.02 -4.25 -12.46
C SER A 277 3.12 -5.20 -11.94
N ARG A 278 4.34 -5.08 -12.46
CA ARG A 278 5.51 -5.85 -11.99
C ARG A 278 5.86 -5.58 -10.53
N ASN A 279 5.56 -4.38 -10.03
CA ASN A 279 5.81 -3.95 -8.65
C ASN A 279 4.57 -4.10 -7.74
N GLY A 280 3.53 -4.82 -8.18
CA GLY A 280 2.36 -5.14 -7.35
C GLY A 280 1.24 -4.10 -7.37
N VAL A 281 1.29 -3.10 -8.25
CA VAL A 281 0.18 -2.16 -8.47
C VAL A 281 -0.97 -2.93 -9.13
N THR A 282 -2.11 -2.99 -8.45
CA THR A 282 -3.33 -3.66 -8.91
C THR A 282 -4.50 -2.69 -9.12
N GLY A 283 -4.31 -1.42 -8.78
CA GLY A 283 -5.31 -0.36 -8.90
C GLY A 283 -4.68 0.99 -8.60
N THR A 284 -5.47 2.06 -8.76
CA THR A 284 -5.03 3.44 -8.59
C THR A 284 -5.87 4.19 -7.55
N PRO A 285 -5.29 5.17 -6.85
CA PRO A 285 -3.88 5.57 -6.91
C PRO A 285 -2.99 4.56 -6.16
N ALA A 286 -1.72 4.48 -6.51
CA ALA A 286 -0.73 3.67 -5.80
C ALA A 286 0.60 4.43 -5.74
N PHE A 287 1.31 4.30 -4.63
CA PHE A 287 2.52 5.08 -4.37
C PHE A 287 3.66 4.21 -3.89
N PHE A 288 4.87 4.62 -4.24
CA PHE A 288 6.10 4.13 -3.63
C PHE A 288 6.86 5.30 -3.00
N VAL A 289 6.95 5.35 -1.68
CA VAL A 289 7.76 6.33 -0.94
C VAL A 289 9.09 5.67 -0.60
N ASN A 290 10.16 6.03 -1.32
CA ASN A 290 11.44 5.30 -1.27
C ASN A 290 11.27 3.75 -1.28
N GLY A 291 10.35 3.26 -2.11
CA GLY A 291 10.07 1.81 -2.28
C GLY A 291 9.12 1.18 -1.25
N GLN A 292 8.68 1.93 -0.24
CA GLN A 292 7.55 1.55 0.62
C GLN A 292 6.24 1.75 -0.13
N PHE A 293 5.44 0.70 -0.24
CA PHE A 293 4.21 0.69 -1.02
C PHE A 293 3.02 1.24 -0.22
N LEU A 294 2.31 2.23 -0.77
CA LEU A 294 1.06 2.74 -0.23
C LEU A 294 -0.04 2.59 -1.29
N SER A 295 -1.13 1.91 -0.95
CA SER A 295 -2.20 1.58 -1.90
C SER A 295 -3.46 2.41 -1.65
N GLY A 296 -4.03 2.99 -2.70
CA GLY A 296 -5.29 3.71 -2.67
C GLY A 296 -5.18 5.16 -2.20
N ASN A 297 -6.34 5.79 -2.04
CA ASN A 297 -6.46 7.16 -1.54
C ASN A 297 -6.06 7.23 -0.06
N GLN A 298 -4.79 7.53 0.19
CA GLN A 298 -4.21 7.59 1.53
C GLN A 298 -4.32 9.00 2.15
N PRO A 299 -4.46 9.10 3.48
CA PRO A 299 -4.42 10.38 4.17
C PRO A 299 -2.99 10.92 4.27
N LEU A 300 -2.86 12.23 4.52
CA LEU A 300 -1.56 12.90 4.71
C LEU A 300 -0.69 12.22 5.77
N SER A 301 -1.31 11.70 6.85
CA SER A 301 -0.57 11.03 7.93
C SER A 301 0.16 9.76 7.48
N ALA A 302 -0.37 9.03 6.49
CA ALA A 302 0.30 7.84 5.95
C ALA A 302 1.54 8.23 5.13
N PHE A 303 1.45 9.34 4.38
CA PHE A 303 2.62 9.90 3.71
C PHE A 303 3.64 10.43 4.71
N ASP A 304 3.22 11.14 5.76
CA ASP A 304 4.10 11.62 6.82
C ASP A 304 4.90 10.49 7.46
N GLU A 305 4.25 9.37 7.79
CA GLU A 305 4.90 8.19 8.37
C GLU A 305 5.93 7.57 7.41
N ALA A 306 5.57 7.38 6.15
CA ALA A 306 6.46 6.81 5.14
C ALA A 306 7.66 7.74 4.82
N ILE A 307 7.42 9.06 4.76
CA ILE A 307 8.47 10.06 4.57
C ILE A 307 9.41 10.07 5.77
N ALA A 308 8.88 10.05 7.00
CA ALA A 308 9.70 10.00 8.21
C ALA A 308 10.59 8.74 8.25
N ALA A 309 10.05 7.58 7.88
CA ALA A 309 10.82 6.34 7.75
C ALA A 309 11.92 6.46 6.69
N ALA A 310 11.60 6.98 5.51
CA ALA A 310 12.55 7.19 4.42
C ALA A 310 13.70 8.15 4.80
N LEU A 311 13.40 9.21 5.55
CA LEU A 311 14.39 10.18 6.03
C LEU A 311 15.28 9.61 7.14
N ALA A 312 14.76 8.69 7.97
CA ALA A 312 15.55 8.00 8.98
C ALA A 312 16.57 7.03 8.35
N ASP A 313 16.17 6.36 7.27
CA ASP A 313 17.00 5.44 6.49
C ASP A 313 18.09 6.11 5.65
N SER A 314 17.97 7.43 5.41
CA SER A 314 18.89 8.21 4.57
C SER A 314 20.06 8.83 5.36
N LYS A 315 20.12 8.62 6.68
CA LYS A 315 21.18 9.11 7.59
C LYS A 315 22.22 8.04 7.88
#